data_AF-A0A2R6N3N9-F1
#
_entry.id   AF-A0A2R6N3N9-F1
#
_cell.length_a   1.000
_cell.length_b   1.000
_cell.length_c   1.000
_cell.angle_alpha   90.00
_cell.angle_beta   90.00
_cell.angle_gamma   90.00
#
_symmetry.space_group_name_H-M   'P 1'
#
loop_
_entity.id
_entity.type
_entity.pdbx_description
1 polymer ?
#
loop_
_entity_poly.entity_id
_entity_poly.type
_entity_poly.pdbx_seq_one_letter_code
_entity_poly.pdbx_strand_id
1 'polypeptide(L)'
;MSVLSTADEGKVLMDIEGEEIGVVTEIDADAQIAYVEPDPGIGEAVIQGLGFGSADEDDIEVPADSVATVTDTELRVDVDL
;
A
#
# COMPACT_ATOMS: atom_id res chain seq x y z
N MET A 1 -2.48 -15.31 5.42
CA MET A 1 -1.12 -14.80 5.11
C MET A 1 -1.07 -14.59 3.63
N SER A 2 -1.39 -13.37 3.20
CA SER A 2 -1.05 -12.94 1.85
C SER A 2 0.43 -12.61 1.89
N VAL A 3 1.23 -13.36 1.15
CA VAL A 3 2.67 -13.11 1.08
C VAL A 3 2.89 -12.05 0.01
N LEU A 4 3.25 -10.83 0.42
CA LEU A 4 3.68 -9.81 -0.53
C LEU A 4 4.94 -10.31 -1.22
N SER A 5 4.93 -10.30 -2.54
CA SER A 5 6.06 -10.72 -3.36
C SER A 5 6.40 -9.63 -4.36
N THR A 6 7.61 -9.62 -4.91
CA THR A 6 7.99 -8.71 -6.01
C THR A 6 7.08 -8.85 -7.25
N ALA A 7 6.31 -9.94 -7.37
CA ALA A 7 5.27 -10.08 -8.38
C ALA A 7 4.08 -9.10 -8.20
N ASP A 8 3.95 -8.50 -7.02
CA ASP A 8 2.92 -7.51 -6.69
C ASP A 8 3.39 -6.07 -6.95
N GLU A 9 4.63 -5.87 -7.41
CA GLU A 9 5.17 -4.57 -7.82
C GLU A 9 4.43 -4.03 -9.07
N GLY A 10 4.12 -2.74 -9.07
CA GLY A 10 3.36 -2.07 -10.14
C GLY A 10 1.84 -2.29 -10.07
N LYS A 11 1.34 -2.97 -9.03
CA LYS A 11 -0.10 -3.07 -8.77
C LYS A 11 -0.62 -1.80 -8.10
N VAL A 12 -1.91 -1.58 -8.24
CA VAL A 12 -2.58 -0.43 -7.63
C VAL A 12 -2.97 -0.79 -6.20
N LEU A 13 -2.65 0.08 -5.24
CA LEU A 13 -3.13 -0.03 -3.87
C LEU A 13 -4.48 0.67 -3.79
N MET A 14 -5.48 -0.08 -3.34
CA MET A 14 -6.84 0.39 -3.13
C MET A 14 -7.27 0.17 -1.68
N ASP A 15 -8.19 1.02 -1.26
CA ASP A 15 -8.83 0.92 0.03
C ASP A 15 -9.99 -0.10 0.08
N ILE A 16 -10.54 -0.35 1.27
CA ILE A 16 -11.78 -1.13 1.41
C ILE A 16 -12.97 -0.46 0.71
N GLU A 17 -12.99 0.88 0.65
CA GLU A 17 -14.01 1.64 -0.07
C GLU A 17 -13.82 1.61 -1.60
N GLY A 18 -12.66 1.14 -2.07
CA GLY A 18 -12.29 1.12 -3.49
C GLY A 18 -11.70 2.44 -3.99
N GLU A 19 -11.24 3.30 -3.07
CA GLU A 19 -10.44 4.49 -3.38
C GLU A 19 -9.02 4.05 -3.78
N GLU A 20 -8.49 4.62 -4.85
CA GLU A 20 -7.10 4.40 -5.28
C GLU A 20 -6.16 5.26 -4.43
N ILE A 21 -5.33 4.60 -3.62
CA ILE A 21 -4.37 5.27 -2.74
C ILE A 21 -3.11 5.64 -3.51
N GLY A 22 -2.68 4.75 -4.41
CA GLY A 22 -1.45 4.91 -5.17
C GLY A 22 -1.00 3.64 -5.86
N VAL A 23 0.23 3.64 -6.34
CA VAL A 23 0.84 2.52 -7.07
C VAL A 23 2.02 1.95 -6.30
N VAL A 24 2.10 0.62 -6.23
CA VAL A 24 3.23 -0.08 -5.62
C VAL A 24 4.47 0.12 -6.48
N THR A 25 5.47 0.81 -5.94
CA THR A 25 6.76 1.08 -6.60
C THR A 25 7.77 -0.03 -6.32
N GLU A 26 7.78 -0.56 -5.10
CA GLU A 26 8.74 -1.59 -4.66
C GLU A 26 8.13 -2.51 -3.60
N ILE A 27 8.57 -3.77 -3.53
CA ILE A 27 8.18 -4.69 -2.45
C ILE A 27 9.38 -5.36 -1.80
N ASP A 28 9.46 -5.18 -0.48
CA ASP A 28 10.40 -5.86 0.39
C ASP A 28 9.82 -7.19 0.86
N ALA A 29 10.13 -8.26 0.12
CA ALA A 29 9.64 -9.60 0.45
C ALA A 29 10.23 -10.16 1.76
N ASP A 30 11.40 -9.67 2.20
CA ASP A 30 12.02 -10.08 3.47
C ASP A 30 11.31 -9.41 4.66
N ALA A 31 11.03 -8.10 4.57
CA ALA A 31 10.30 -7.37 5.60
C ALA A 31 8.77 -7.55 5.49
N GLN A 32 8.27 -8.07 4.37
CA GLN A 32 6.85 -8.11 4.00
C GLN A 32 6.21 -6.71 4.00
N ILE A 33 6.87 -5.76 3.33
CA ILE A 33 6.44 -4.36 3.20
C ILE A 33 6.34 -3.99 1.72
N ALA A 34 5.25 -3.34 1.33
CA ALA A 34 5.10 -2.72 0.01
C ALA A 34 5.32 -1.21 0.12
N TYR A 35 6.13 -0.65 -0.77
CA TYR A 35 6.32 0.78 -0.95
C TYR A 35 5.36 1.26 -2.03
N VAL A 36 4.57 2.28 -1.73
CA VAL A 36 3.50 2.77 -2.59
C VAL A 36 3.63 4.26 -2.79
N GLU A 37 3.80 4.70 -4.03
CA GLU A 37 3.77 6.11 -4.39
C GLU A 37 2.30 6.59 -4.36
N PRO A 38 1.91 7.49 -3.44
CA PRO A 38 0.56 7.99 -3.35
C PRO A 38 0.23 8.95 -4.48
N ASP A 39 -1.03 8.90 -4.91
CA ASP A 39 -1.53 9.89 -5.84
C ASP A 39 -1.62 11.27 -5.13
N PRO A 40 -1.34 12.39 -5.82
CA PRO A 40 -1.42 13.74 -5.26
C PRO A 40 -2.85 14.15 -4.82
N GLY A 41 -3.85 13.28 -5.03
CA GLY A 41 -5.20 13.41 -4.50
C GLY A 41 -5.37 12.88 -3.08
N ILE A 42 -4.48 12.01 -2.60
CA ILE A 42 -4.51 11.46 -1.24
C ILE A 42 -3.80 12.41 -0.29
N GLY A 43 -4.51 12.88 0.73
CA GLY A 43 -3.91 13.80 1.70
C GLY A 43 -2.85 13.10 2.57
N GLU A 44 -1.65 13.67 2.67
CA GLU A 44 -0.55 13.20 3.55
C GLU A 44 -0.99 12.97 5.02
N ALA A 45 -1.99 13.72 5.48
CA ALA A 45 -2.55 13.59 6.82
C ALA A 45 -3.34 12.28 7.03
N VAL A 46 -3.93 11.74 5.95
CA VAL A 46 -4.67 10.48 5.96
C VAL A 46 -3.66 9.35 6.14
N ILE A 47 -2.63 9.28 5.29
CA ILE A 47 -1.57 8.27 5.34
C ILE A 47 -0.89 8.19 6.73
N GLN A 48 -0.50 9.34 7.29
CA GLN A 48 0.11 9.39 8.63
C GLN A 48 -0.84 8.97 9.76
N GLY A 49 -2.15 9.19 9.60
CA GLY A 49 -3.15 8.78 10.58
C GLY A 49 -3.33 7.25 10.68
N LEU A 50 -2.94 6.53 9.64
CA LEU A 50 -3.16 5.09 9.48
C LEU A 50 -1.98 4.25 10.00
N GLY A 51 -0.90 4.90 10.44
CA GLY A 51 0.31 4.22 10.89
C GLY A 51 1.12 3.56 9.78
N PHE A 52 0.78 3.84 8.52
CA PHE A 52 1.67 3.58 7.40
C PHE A 52 2.87 4.52 7.52
N GLY A 53 4.06 3.94 7.60
CA GLY A 53 5.28 4.68 7.84
C GLY A 53 5.48 5.71 6.73
N SER A 54 5.76 6.95 7.14
CA SER A 54 6.36 7.93 6.24
C SER A 54 7.76 7.43 5.92
N ALA A 55 7.93 6.69 4.82
CA ALA A 55 9.27 6.55 4.28
C ALA A 55 9.68 7.93 3.79
N ASP A 56 10.82 8.39 4.27
CA ASP A 56 11.42 9.65 3.85
C ASP A 56 11.49 9.69 2.30
N GLU A 57 10.83 10.71 1.72
CA GLU A 57 10.68 11.01 0.28
C GLU A 57 9.66 10.13 -0.49
N ASP A 58 8.43 10.66 -0.56
CA ASP A 58 7.35 10.34 -1.51
C ASP A 58 6.65 8.97 -1.44
N ASP A 59 7.23 7.89 -0.88
CA ASP A 59 6.59 6.56 -0.82
C ASP A 59 5.94 6.22 0.55
N ILE A 60 4.87 5.41 0.53
CA ILE A 60 4.15 4.87 1.70
C ILE A 60 4.58 3.44 1.98
N GLU A 61 4.94 3.13 3.23
CA GLU A 61 5.20 1.76 3.68
C GLU A 61 3.94 1.04 4.14
N VAL A 62 3.51 0.04 3.38
CA VAL A 62 2.34 -0.79 3.64
C VAL A 62 2.77 -2.20 4.02
N PRO A 63 2.69 -2.59 5.31
CA PRO A 63 3.01 -3.95 5.72
C PRO A 63 1.95 -4.94 5.21
N ALA A 64 2.38 -6.17 4.88
CA ALA A 64 1.49 -7.25 4.42
C ALA A 64 0.36 -7.57 5.41
N ASP A 65 0.55 -7.28 6.69
CA ASP A 65 -0.44 -7.50 7.74
C ASP A 65 -1.66 -6.55 7.60
N SER A 66 -1.45 -5.35 7.04
CA SER A 66 -2.52 -4.40 6.73
C SER A 66 -3.25 -4.73 5.42
N VAL A 67 -2.66 -5.58 4.57
CA VAL A 67 -3.25 -5.97 3.29
C VAL A 67 -4.30 -7.07 3.52
N ALA A 68 -5.57 -6.70 3.39
CA ALA A 68 -6.71 -7.61 3.52
C ALA A 68 -6.75 -8.66 2.40
N THR A 69 -6.51 -8.21 1.17
CA THR A 69 -6.70 -9.00 -0.04
C THR A 69 -5.73 -8.57 -1.12
N VAL A 70 -4.98 -9.53 -1.66
CA VAL A 70 -4.17 -9.31 -2.86
C VAL A 70 -4.88 -9.99 -4.03
N THR A 71 -5.13 -9.23 -5.08
CA THR A 71 -5.66 -9.76 -6.34
C THR A 71 -4.57 -9.77 -7.42
N ASP A 72 -4.88 -10.28 -8.61
CA ASP A 72 -3.96 -10.26 -9.75
C ASP A 72 -3.59 -8.83 -10.21
N THR A 73 -4.44 -7.84 -9.94
CA THR A 73 -4.29 -6.47 -10.49
C THR A 73 -4.21 -5.36 -9.43
N GLU A 74 -4.77 -5.59 -8.25
CA GLU A 74 -4.90 -4.59 -7.18
C GLU A 74 -4.65 -5.23 -5.80
N LEU A 75 -4.08 -4.45 -4.88
CA LEU A 75 -3.97 -4.78 -3.47
C LEU A 75 -5.03 -4.00 -2.72
N ARG A 76 -5.73 -4.66 -1.80
CA ARG A 76 -6.69 -4.02 -0.90
C ARG A 76 -6.24 -4.13 0.55
N VAL A 77 -6.30 -3.01 1.24
CA VAL A 77 -6.04 -2.91 2.68
C VAL A 77 -7.36 -2.96 3.46
N ASP A 78 -7.34 -3.52 4.68
CA ASP A 78 -8.51 -3.53 5.59
C ASP A 78 -8.54 -2.23 6.40
N VAL A 79 -8.38 -1.12 5.69
CA VAL A 79 -8.48 0.22 6.26
C VAL A 79 -9.61 0.91 5.51
N ASP A 80 -10.25 1.85 6.19
CA ASP A 80 -11.36 2.67 5.69
C ASP A 80 -10.79 4.09 5.64
N LEU A 81 -10.68 4.70 4.45
CA LEU A 81 -10.04 5.99 4.20
C LEU A 81 -10.98 7.20 4.23
#